data_AF-A0A2E6UZI6-F1
#
_entry.id   AF-A0A2E6UZI6-F1
#
_cell.length_a   1.000
_cell.length_b   1.000
_cell.length_c   1.000
_cell.angle_alpha   90.00
_cell.angle_beta   90.00
_cell.angle_gamma   90.00
#
_symmetry.space_group_name_H-M   'P 1'
#
loop_
_entity.id
_entity.type
_entity.pdbx_description
1 polymer ?
#
loop_
_entity_poly.entity_id
_entity_poly.type
_entity_poly.pdbx_seq_one_letter_code
_entity_poly.pdbx_strand_id
1 'polypeptide(L)' 'MSVNDVILDALVKNEVDFVTTVPCKQLAGVIEKIDEAPDIYHIPANREDEGIGLCAGAHLGGKRPA' A
#
# COMPACT_ATOMS: atom_id res chain seq x y z
N MET A 1 11.56 -16.70 -2.07
CA MET A 1 10.71 -15.57 -1.67
C MET A 1 11.56 -14.31 -1.80
N SER A 2 11.15 -13.36 -2.62
CA SER A 2 11.84 -12.07 -2.77
C SER A 2 11.52 -11.16 -1.58
N VAL A 3 12.30 -10.10 -1.38
CA VAL A 3 11.98 -9.07 -0.37
C VAL A 3 10.60 -8.44 -0.61
N ASN A 4 10.19 -8.32 -1.87
CA ASN A 4 8.89 -7.76 -2.23
C ASN A 4 7.75 -8.67 -1.76
N ASP A 5 7.91 -9.99 -1.92
CA ASP A 5 6.93 -10.97 -1.43
C ASP A 5 6.84 -10.92 0.11
N VAL A 6 7.98 -10.80 0.80
CA VAL A 6 8.00 -10.68 2.28
C VAL A 6 7.24 -9.44 2.76
N ILE A 7 7.39 -8.31 2.05
CA ILE A 7 6.68 -7.07 2.39
C ILE A 7 5.18 -7.23 2.13
N LEU A 8 4.77 -7.75 0.97
CA LEU A 8 3.36 -7.99 0.66
C LEU A 8 2.72 -8.94 1.69
N ASP A 9 3.37 -10.07 1.98
CA ASP A 9 2.89 -11.04 2.96
C ASP A 9 2.72 -10.41 4.35
N ALA A 10 3.63 -9.51 4.74
CA ALA A 10 3.52 -8.78 5.98
C ALA A 10 2.32 -7.82 6.00
N LEU A 11 2.03 -7.12 4.89
CA LEU A 11 0.85 -6.26 4.77
C LEU A 11 -0.44 -7.07 4.91
N VAL A 12 -0.57 -8.16 4.14
CA VAL A 12 -1.74 -9.05 4.16
C VAL A 12 -1.93 -9.69 5.53
N LYS A 13 -0.85 -10.21 6.15
CA LYS A 13 -0.90 -10.82 7.49
C LYS A 13 -1.34 -9.82 8.57
N ASN A 14 -1.07 -8.53 8.37
CA ASN A 14 -1.49 -7.47 9.28
C ASN A 14 -2.83 -6.85 8.86
N GLU A 15 -3.58 -7.49 7.97
CA GLU A 15 -4.92 -7.06 7.55
C GLU A 15 -4.92 -5.64 6.98
N VAL A 16 -3.82 -5.22 6.33
CA VAL A 16 -3.78 -3.97 5.58
C VAL A 16 -4.64 -4.14 4.33
N ASP A 17 -5.72 -3.37 4.23
CA ASP A 17 -6.72 -3.47 3.15
C ASP A 17 -6.78 -2.20 2.29
N PHE A 18 -5.92 -1.23 2.57
CA PHE A 18 -5.73 0.00 1.79
C PHE A 18 -4.24 0.33 1.71
N VAL A 19 -3.73 0.64 0.52
CA VAL A 19 -2.36 1.13 0.35
C VAL A 19 -2.35 2.36 -0.53
N THR A 20 -1.48 3.32 -0.21
CA THR A 20 -1.13 4.39 -1.14
C THR A 20 0.37 4.44 -1.40
N THR A 21 0.76 4.70 -2.65
CA THR A 21 2.17 4.76 -3.04
C THR A 21 2.45 6.02 -3.84
N VAL A 22 3.65 6.55 -3.71
CA VAL A 22 4.20 7.51 -4.66
C VAL A 22 5.17 6.78 -5.61
N PRO A 23 5.32 7.21 -6.87
CA PRO A 23 6.24 6.58 -7.79
C PRO A 23 7.67 6.52 -7.23
N CYS A 24 8.19 5.31 -7.00
CA CYS A 24 9.52 5.10 -6.43
C CYS A 24 10.22 3.91 -7.07
N LYS A 25 11.37 4.15 -7.71
CA LYS A 25 12.15 3.09 -8.39
C LYS A 25 12.59 1.97 -7.45
N GLN A 26 12.91 2.29 -6.21
CA GLN A 26 13.36 1.29 -5.23
C GLN A 26 12.22 0.39 -4.76
N LEU A 27 10.98 0.87 -4.82
CA LEU A 27 9.80 0.13 -4.38
C LEU A 27 9.00 -0.45 -5.55
N ALA A 28 9.44 -0.28 -6.81
CA ALA A 28 8.69 -0.69 -7.99
C ALA A 28 8.17 -2.14 -7.91
N GLY A 29 9.02 -3.09 -7.50
CA GLY A 29 8.61 -4.49 -7.37
C GLY A 29 7.66 -4.78 -6.20
N VAL A 30 7.60 -3.92 -5.17
CA VAL A 30 6.57 -4.00 -4.12
C VAL A 30 5.25 -3.42 -4.64
N ILE A 31 5.31 -2.29 -5.35
CA ILE A 31 4.14 -1.63 -5.93
C ILE A 31 3.45 -2.56 -6.94
N GLU A 32 4.21 -3.19 -7.85
CA GLU A 32 3.68 -4.19 -8.79
C GLU A 32 2.95 -5.33 -8.08
N LYS A 33 3.51 -5.83 -6.96
CA LYS A 33 2.91 -6.89 -6.15
C LYS A 33 1.62 -6.44 -5.45
N ILE A 34 1.56 -5.19 -5.03
CA ILE A 34 0.37 -4.58 -4.42
C ILE A 34 -0.73 -4.37 -5.46
N ASP A 35 -0.38 -3.95 -6.68
CA ASP A 35 -1.33 -3.84 -7.81
C ASP A 35 -1.96 -5.19 -8.19
N GLU A 36 -1.22 -6.29 -8.01
CA GLU A 36 -1.67 -7.65 -8.27
C GLU A 36 -2.49 -8.26 -7.10
N ALA A 37 -2.49 -7.63 -5.92
CA ALA A 37 -3.12 -8.17 -4.71
C ALA A 37 -4.63 -7.85 -4.68
N PRO A 38 -5.53 -8.85 -4.79
CA PRO A 38 -6.98 -8.61 -4.89
C PRO A 38 -7.60 -8.09 -3.58
N ASP A 39 -6.95 -8.33 -2.45
CA ASP A 39 -7.45 -7.98 -1.11
C ASP A 39 -6.95 -6.61 -0.63
N ILE A 40 -6.11 -5.92 -1.42
CA ILE A 40 -5.58 -4.59 -1.10
C ILE A 40 -6.18 -3.57 -2.07
N TYR A 41 -6.84 -2.56 -1.52
CA TYR A 41 -7.27 -1.42 -2.32
C TYR A 41 -6.12 -0.42 -2.49
N HIS A 42 -5.47 -0.44 -3.64
CA HIS A 42 -4.32 0.43 -3.93
C HIS A 42 -4.75 1.73 -4.63
N ILE A 43 -4.38 2.87 -4.05
CA ILE A 43 -4.56 4.21 -4.66
C ILE A 43 -3.20 4.90 -4.76
N PRO A 44 -2.63 5.10 -5.95
CA PRO A 44 -1.39 5.87 -6.09
C PRO A 44 -1.62 7.36 -5.80
N ALA A 45 -0.65 8.01 -5.16
CA ALA A 45 -0.59 9.43 -4.87
C ALA A 45 0.55 10.10 -5.64
N ASN A 46 0.43 11.40 -5.91
CA ASN A 46 1.47 12.15 -6.63
C ASN A 46 2.56 12.70 -5.70
N ARG A 47 2.24 12.81 -4.40
CA ARG A 47 3.10 13.40 -3.38
C ARG A 47 2.91 12.68 -2.05
N GLU A 48 3.94 12.70 -1.22
CA GLU A 48 3.93 12.01 0.07
C GLU A 48 2.91 12.64 1.03
N ASP A 49 2.72 13.96 1.01
CA ASP A 49 1.74 14.68 1.83
C ASP A 49 0.29 14.31 1.49
N GLU A 50 -0.02 14.13 0.20
CA GLU A 50 -1.31 13.58 -0.24
C GLU A 50 -1.52 12.15 0.26
N GLY A 51 -0.48 11.31 0.18
CA GLY A 51 -0.52 9.93 0.68
C GLY A 51 -0.87 9.86 2.17
N ILE A 52 -0.27 10.74 2.99
CA ILE A 52 -0.63 10.84 4.41
C ILE A 52 -2.12 11.19 4.60
N GLY A 53 -2.65 12.13 3.80
CA GLY A 53 -4.05 12.50 3.84
C GLY A 53 -4.99 11.36 3.45
N LEU A 54 -4.64 10.60 2.40
CA LEU A 54 -5.37 9.41 1.97
C LEU A 54 -5.41 8.34 3.07
N CYS A 55 -4.26 8.02 3.66
CA CYS A 55 -4.18 7.06 4.76
C CYS A 55 -4.97 7.54 5.99
N ALA A 56 -4.86 8.82 6.37
CA ALA A 56 -5.64 9.37 7.47
C ALA A 56 -7.15 9.24 7.23
N GLY A 57 -7.62 9.61 6.02
CA GLY A 57 -9.02 9.46 5.63
C GLY A 57 -9.50 8.01 5.62
N ALA A 58 -8.71 7.10 5.04
CA ALA A 58 -9.00 5.67 5.00
C ALA A 58 -9.13 5.09 6.42
N HIS A 59 -8.19 5.43 7.32
CA HIS A 59 -8.25 5.01 8.71
C HIS A 59 -9.50 5.50 9.44
N LEU A 60 -9.82 6.79 9.29
CA LEU A 60 -11.05 7.37 9.86
C LEU A 60 -12.32 6.74 9.26
N GLY A 61 -12.25 6.23 8.03
CA GLY A 61 -13.30 5.46 7.36
C GLY A 61 -13.37 3.97 7.76
N GLY A 62 -12.55 3.52 8.71
CA GLY A 62 -12.56 2.14 9.22
C GLY A 62 -11.67 1.17 8.45
N LYS A 63 -10.82 1.65 7.54
CA LYS A 63 -9.80 0.86 6.85
C LYS A 63 -8.53 0.74 7.68
N ARG A 64 -7.65 -0.19 7.29
CA ARG A 64 -6.31 -0.33 7.85
C ARG A 64 -5.29 0.02 6.77
N PRO A 65 -4.87 1.29 6.69
CA PRO A 65 -4.02 1.78 5.60
C PRO A 65 -2.52 1.56 5.88
N ALA A 66 -1.74 1.49 4.81
CA ALA A 66 -0.27 1.58 4.83
C ALA A 66 0.25 2.50 3.72
#